data_AF-A0A661SS92-F1
#
_entry.id   AF-A0A661SS92-F1
#
_cell.length_a   1.000
_cell.length_b   1.000
_cell.length_c   1.000
_cell.angle_alpha   90.00
_cell.angle_beta   90.00
_cell.angle_gamma   90.00
#
_symmetry.space_group_name_H-M   'P 1'
#
loop_
_entity.id
_entity.type
_entity.pdbx_description
1 polymer ?
#
loop_
_entity_poly.entity_id
_entity_poly.type
_entity_poly.pdbx_seq_one_letter_code
_entity_poly.pdbx_strand_id
1 'polypeptide(L)'
;MLNKEIIPESFETPEEAGESWDTHSAADYWDEMEEQEAEFDIRERIYHIPIGEKIYQLAINRAREEDCTVGQVISTILKRALF
;
A
#
# COMPACT_ATOMS: atom_id res chain seq x y z
N MET A 1 -30.95 -1.62 -14.38
CA MET A 1 -30.49 -0.35 -13.79
C MET A 1 -29.71 -0.77 -12.56
N LEU A 2 -28.39 -0.56 -12.52
CA LEU A 2 -27.64 -0.78 -11.27
C LEU A 2 -28.20 0.22 -10.26
N ASN A 3 -28.59 -0.24 -9.07
CA ASN A 3 -28.94 0.64 -7.98
C ASN A 3 -27.66 1.38 -7.59
N LYS A 4 -27.59 2.67 -7.90
CA LYS A 4 -26.49 3.54 -7.47
C LYS A 4 -26.59 3.71 -5.96
N GLU A 5 -25.63 3.17 -5.21
CA GLU A 5 -25.56 3.39 -3.77
C GLU A 5 -25.16 4.85 -3.50
N ILE A 6 -25.72 5.43 -2.44
CA ILE A 6 -25.43 6.81 -2.03
C ILE A 6 -24.03 6.84 -1.42
N ILE A 7 -23.16 7.71 -1.94
CA ILE A 7 -21.85 7.96 -1.33
C ILE A 7 -22.06 8.62 0.03
N PRO A 8 -21.46 8.14 1.13
CA PRO A 8 -21.55 8.78 2.42
C PRO A 8 -20.90 10.18 2.40
N GLU A 9 -21.36 11.10 3.25
CA GLU A 9 -20.75 12.44 3.35
C GLU A 9 -19.27 12.41 3.78
N SER A 10 -18.85 11.37 4.51
CA SER A 10 -17.48 11.19 4.99
C SER A 10 -17.18 9.72 5.28
N PHE A 11 -15.93 9.31 5.09
CA PHE A 11 -15.39 8.05 5.60
C PHE A 11 -14.62 8.29 6.90
N GLU A 12 -14.64 7.33 7.83
CA GLU A 12 -13.89 7.43 9.09
C GLU A 12 -12.38 7.24 8.87
N THR A 13 -11.99 6.45 7.85
CA THR A 13 -10.59 6.14 7.54
C THR A 13 -10.30 6.09 6.03
N PRO A 14 -9.04 6.31 5.60
CA PRO A 14 -8.64 6.10 4.21
C PRO A 14 -8.86 4.67 3.70
N GLU A 15 -8.66 3.66 4.56
CA GLU A 15 -8.88 2.25 4.24
C GLU A 15 -10.35 1.98 3.92
N GLU A 16 -11.27 2.50 4.74
CA GLU A 16 -12.71 2.40 4.49
C GLU A 16 -13.13 3.06 3.17
N ALA A 17 -12.56 4.24 2.87
CA ALA A 17 -12.77 4.88 1.57
C ALA A 17 -12.28 4.00 0.41
N GLY A 18 -11.10 3.38 0.57
CA GLY A 18 -10.54 2.44 -0.42
C GLY A 18 -11.45 1.22 -0.64
N GLU A 19 -11.87 0.55 0.43
CA GLU A 19 -12.76 -0.62 0.37
C GLU A 19 -14.10 -0.29 -0.30
N SER A 20 -14.63 0.92 -0.07
CA SER A 20 -15.81 1.40 -0.78
C SER A 20 -15.54 1.48 -2.29
N TRP A 21 -14.45 2.15 -2.70
CA TRP A 21 -14.10 2.32 -4.12
C TRP A 21 -13.63 1.04 -4.82
N ASP A 22 -13.25 -0.02 -4.11
CA ASP A 22 -12.90 -1.31 -4.71
C ASP A 22 -14.07 -1.93 -5.51
N THR A 23 -15.31 -1.60 -5.14
CA THR A 23 -16.52 -2.12 -5.78
C THR A 23 -17.29 -1.08 -6.59
N HIS A 24 -16.86 0.19 -6.56
CA HIS A 24 -17.52 1.31 -7.23
C HIS A 24 -16.68 1.88 -8.37
N SER A 25 -17.32 2.37 -9.43
CA SER A 25 -16.63 3.12 -10.49
C SER A 25 -16.86 4.62 -10.32
N ALA A 26 -15.80 5.43 -10.36
CA ALA A 26 -15.93 6.89 -10.39
C ALA A 26 -16.80 7.39 -11.56
N ALA A 27 -16.85 6.63 -12.67
CA ALA A 27 -17.69 6.97 -13.82
C ALA A 27 -19.19 6.98 -13.49
N ASP A 28 -19.64 6.15 -12.54
CA ASP A 28 -21.05 6.09 -12.13
C ASP A 28 -21.48 7.33 -11.32
N TYR A 29 -20.51 8.10 -10.83
CA TYR A 29 -20.68 9.27 -9.96
C TYR A 29 -20.16 10.57 -10.57
N TRP A 30 -19.82 10.57 -11.86
CA TRP A 30 -19.17 11.71 -12.51
C TRP A 30 -19.94 13.03 -12.38
N ASP A 31 -21.27 12.99 -12.49
CA ASP A 31 -22.14 14.17 -12.37
C ASP A 31 -22.26 14.71 -10.92
N GLU A 32 -21.81 13.93 -9.93
CA GLU A 32 -21.83 14.27 -8.49
C GLU A 32 -20.43 14.64 -7.97
N MET A 33 -19.40 14.59 -8.82
CA MET A 33 -18.02 14.92 -8.48
C MET A 33 -17.65 16.32 -8.98
N GLU A 34 -16.69 16.93 -8.29
CA GLU A 34 -16.03 18.15 -8.74
C GLU A 34 -14.54 17.92 -8.94
N GLU A 35 -13.95 18.67 -9.86
CA GLU A 35 -12.51 18.64 -10.07
C GLU A 35 -11.78 19.20 -8.84
N GLN A 36 -10.82 18.44 -8.33
CA GLN A 36 -10.00 18.82 -7.18
C GLN A 36 -8.52 18.64 -7.54
N GLU A 37 -7.73 19.69 -7.33
CA GLU A 37 -6.28 19.60 -7.51
C GLU A 37 -5.64 18.95 -6.28
N ALA A 38 -4.93 17.85 -6.49
CA ALA A 38 -4.16 17.15 -5.46
C ALA A 38 -2.71 16.97 -5.92
N GLU A 39 -1.76 17.35 -5.07
CA GLU A 39 -0.33 17.13 -5.29
C GLU A 39 0.15 15.96 -4.42
N PHE A 40 0.79 14.97 -5.05
CA PHE A 40 1.36 13.82 -4.36
C PHE A 40 2.88 13.82 -4.52
N ASP A 41 3.60 13.93 -3.41
CA ASP A 41 5.06 13.81 -3.35
C ASP A 41 5.46 12.35 -3.12
N ILE A 42 5.63 11.60 -4.22
CA ILE A 42 6.07 10.20 -4.18
C ILE A 42 7.59 10.16 -3.98
N ARG A 43 8.02 10.14 -2.71
CA ARG A 43 9.44 10.18 -2.32
C ARG A 43 10.20 8.88 -2.52
N GLU A 44 9.50 7.75 -2.51
CA GLU A 44 10.11 6.44 -2.64
C GLU A 44 9.19 5.48 -3.40
N ARG A 45 9.79 4.61 -4.22
CA ARG A 45 9.07 3.53 -4.90
C ARG A 45 9.34 2.21 -4.20
N ILE A 46 8.35 1.73 -3.47
CA ILE A 46 8.42 0.45 -2.75
C ILE A 46 7.91 -0.65 -3.67
N TYR A 47 8.67 -1.73 -3.79
CA TYR A 47 8.25 -2.95 -4.49
C TYR A 47 8.07 -4.07 -3.48
N HIS A 48 6.88 -4.65 -3.44
CA HIS A 48 6.61 -5.84 -2.63
C HIS A 48 6.90 -7.09 -3.45
N ILE A 49 7.70 -7.99 -2.89
CA ILE A 49 8.02 -9.29 -3.47
C ILE A 49 7.66 -10.41 -2.48
N PRO A 50 7.17 -11.56 -2.96
CA PRO A 50 7.04 -12.72 -2.09
C PRO A 50 8.43 -13.22 -1.67
N ILE A 51 8.57 -13.56 -0.40
CA ILE A 51 9.78 -14.16 0.18
C ILE A 51 9.43 -15.50 0.83
N GLY A 52 10.35 -16.47 0.73
CA GLY A 52 10.14 -17.77 1.36
C GLY A 52 10.09 -17.65 2.89
N GLU A 53 9.15 -18.35 3.53
CA GLU A 53 8.92 -18.32 4.99
C GLU A 53 10.21 -18.49 5.79
N LYS A 54 11.03 -19.49 5.44
CA LYS A 54 12.30 -19.75 6.12
C LYS A 54 13.27 -18.56 6.03
N ILE A 55 13.32 -17.87 4.90
CA ILE A 55 14.15 -16.67 4.73
C ILE A 55 13.61 -15.54 5.60
N TYR A 56 12.29 -15.35 5.63
CA TYR A 56 11.66 -14.33 6.46
C TYR A 56 11.95 -14.54 7.95
N GLN A 57 11.82 -15.77 8.45
CA GLN A 57 12.12 -16.11 9.84
C GLN A 57 13.59 -15.85 10.20
N LEU A 58 14.53 -16.19 9.30
CA LEU A 58 15.95 -15.88 9.48
C LEU A 58 16.20 -14.37 9.52
N ALA A 59 15.53 -13.61 8.64
CA ALA A 59 15.65 -12.17 8.60
C ALA A 59 15.07 -11.50 9.85
N ILE A 60 13.97 -12.00 10.42
CA ILE A 60 13.42 -11.53 11.71
C ILE A 60 14.44 -11.70 12.83
N ASN A 61 15.04 -12.89 12.96
CA ASN A 61 16.00 -13.15 14.04
C ASN A 61 17.21 -12.22 13.92
N ARG A 62 17.75 -12.05 12.71
CA ARG A 62 18.86 -11.14 12.47
C ARG A 62 18.50 -9.68 12.71
N ALA A 63 17.31 -9.24 12.29
CA ALA A 63 16.83 -7.89 12.51
C ALA A 63 16.77 -7.54 14.01
N ARG A 64 16.33 -8.50 14.84
CA ARG A 64 16.32 -8.36 16.31
C ARG A 64 17.72 -8.28 16.91
N GLU A 65 18.66 -9.10 16.42
CA GLU A 65 20.05 -9.11 16.89
C GLU A 65 20.80 -7.82 16.51
N GLU A 66 20.48 -7.25 15.34
CA GLU A 66 21.16 -6.07 14.77
C GLU A 66 20.42 -4.74 15.02
N ASP A 67 19.35 -4.75 15.82
CA ASP A 67 18.48 -3.59 16.10
C ASP A 67 18.08 -2.82 14.83
N CYS A 68 17.58 -3.55 13.83
CA CYS A 68 17.15 -2.99 12.54
C CYS A 68 15.87 -3.68 12.03
N THR A 69 15.38 -3.26 10.88
CA THR A 69 14.18 -3.85 10.26
C THR A 69 14.53 -5.06 9.39
N VAL A 70 13.55 -5.97 9.21
CA VAL A 70 13.66 -7.08 8.26
C VAL A 70 14.00 -6.60 6.85
N GLY A 71 13.41 -5.48 6.43
CA GLY A 71 13.69 -4.85 5.14
C GLY A 71 15.14 -4.41 4.99
N GLN A 72 15.74 -3.83 6.03
CA GLN A 72 17.16 -3.45 6.02
C GLN A 72 18.08 -4.67 5.95
N VAL A 73 17.77 -5.75 6.67
CA VAL A 73 18.53 -7.01 6.59
C VAL A 73 18.51 -7.56 5.17
N ILE A 74 17.33 -7.71 4.58
CA ILE A 74 17.16 -8.27 3.23
C ILE A 74 17.85 -7.38 2.20
N SER A 75 17.61 -6.07 2.23
CA SER A 75 18.23 -5.11 1.31
C SER A 75 19.75 -5.13 1.39
N THR A 76 20.32 -5.25 2.60
CA THR A 76 21.78 -5.35 2.78
C THR A 76 22.34 -6.64 2.20
N ILE A 77 21.67 -7.78 2.41
CA ILE A 77 22.08 -9.07 1.84
C ILE A 77 22.03 -9.03 0.31
N LEU A 78 20.92 -8.55 -0.27
CA LEU A 78 20.76 -8.45 -1.72
C LEU A 78 21.80 -7.50 -2.33
N LYS A 79 22.06 -6.36 -1.68
CA LYS A 79 23.10 -5.42 -2.14
C LYS A 79 24.48 -6.06 -2.20
N ARG A 80 24.85 -6.89 -1.23
CA ARG A 80 26.14 -7.62 -1.23
C ARG A 80 26.22 -8.76 -2.24
N ALA A 81 25.08 -9.29 -2.68
CA ALA A 81 25.04 -10.40 -3.63
C ALA A 81 25.03 -9.92 -5.09
N LEU A 82 24.52 -8.71 -5.33
CA LEU A 82 24.36 -8.12 -6.66
C LEU A 82 25.49 -7.15 -7.04
N PHE A 83 26.29 -6.69 -6.07
CA PHE A 83 27.43 -5.79 -6.24
C PHE A 83 28.65 -6.33 -5.48
#